data_AF-A0A7V7WML9-F1
#
_entry.id   AF-A0A7V7WML9-F1
#
_cell.length_a   1.000
_cell.length_b   1.000
_cell.length_c   1.000
_cell.angle_alpha   90.00
_cell.angle_beta   90.00
_cell.angle_gamma   90.00
#
_symmetry.space_group_name_H-M   'P 1'
#
loop_
_entity.id
_entity.type
_entity.pdbx_description
1 polymer ?
#
loop_
_entity_poly.entity_id
_entity_poly.type
_entity_poly.pdbx_seq_one_letter_code
_entity_poly.pdbx_strand_id
1 'polypeptide(L)'
;MNATSFLQTTAKDATFAARPELAQTAGRMRGLNLLRGGVTYLLIGVALGVFMGASGDHSLRSVHTHINLFGWASMGLMGVIYLVLPNLALTRLAGAHMVLHHAGLASMMLGLAGKLHGVAGADPLLGVGSSIAALAIGVFAFNLLRYGRVS
;
A
#
# COMPACT_ATOMS: atom_id res chain seq x y z
N MET A 1 7.93 36.63 37.47
CA MET A 1 8.07 35.41 36.65
C MET A 1 9.55 35.06 36.59
N ASN A 2 9.98 33.87 36.99
CA ASN A 2 11.40 33.48 36.91
C ASN A 2 11.68 32.79 35.56
N ALA A 3 12.92 32.86 35.09
CA ALA A 3 13.31 32.28 33.79
C ALA A 3 13.06 30.75 33.71
N THR A 4 13.12 30.06 34.84
CA THR A 4 12.90 28.61 34.96
C THR A 4 11.44 28.21 34.69
N SER A 5 10.46 29.00 35.17
CA SER A 5 9.04 28.75 34.90
C SER A 5 8.68 29.02 33.43
N PHE A 6 9.34 30.01 32.81
CA PHE A 6 9.15 30.32 31.40
C PHE A 6 9.66 29.19 30.49
N LEU A 7 10.85 28.64 30.79
CA LEU A 7 11.44 27.52 30.05
C LEU A 7 10.63 26.21 30.20
N GLN A 8 10.07 25.94 31.38
CA GLN A 8 9.20 24.77 31.59
C GLN A 8 7.86 24.86 30.85
N THR A 9 7.28 26.05 30.76
CA THR A 9 6.07 26.30 29.96
C THR A 9 6.37 26.11 28.47
N THR A 10 7.42 26.74 27.93
CA THR A 10 7.77 26.61 26.50
C THR A 10 8.10 25.18 26.08
N ALA A 11 8.73 24.38 26.94
CA ALA A 11 9.07 22.99 26.63
C ALA A 11 7.85 22.07 26.60
N LYS A 12 6.86 22.29 27.48
CA LYS A 12 5.57 21.58 27.48
C LYS A 12 4.73 21.94 26.26
N ASP A 13 4.71 23.22 25.90
CA ASP A 13 3.93 23.71 24.76
C ASP A 13 4.50 23.19 23.43
N ALA A 14 5.83 23.11 23.30
CA ALA A 14 6.49 22.50 22.13
C ALA A 14 6.24 20.99 22.01
N THR A 15 6.19 20.25 23.13
CA THR A 15 5.89 18.80 23.11
C THR A 15 4.42 18.51 22.78
N PHE A 16 3.51 19.40 23.12
CA PHE A 16 2.08 19.26 22.76
C PHE A 16 1.83 19.60 21.29
N ALA A 17 2.44 20.67 20.77
CA ALA A 17 2.33 21.08 19.38
C ALA A 17 2.90 20.06 18.38
N ALA A 18 3.94 19.31 18.75
CA ALA A 18 4.57 18.30 17.89
C ALA A 18 3.70 17.03 17.67
N ARG A 19 2.78 16.70 18.57
CA ARG A 19 1.96 15.47 18.48
C ARG A 19 1.06 15.40 17.24
N PRO A 20 0.29 16.45 16.88
CA PRO A 20 -0.52 16.44 15.66
C PRO A 20 0.33 16.42 14.38
N GLU A 21 1.50 17.08 14.37
CA GLU A 21 2.43 17.08 13.23
C GLU A 21 3.06 15.70 12.98
N LEU A 22 3.48 15.01 14.04
CA LEU A 22 3.99 13.63 13.97
C LEU A 22 2.94 12.66 13.44
N ALA A 23 1.71 12.76 13.93
CA ALA A 23 0.60 11.94 13.44
C ALA A 23 0.36 12.19 11.95
N GLN A 24 0.24 13.45 11.54
CA GLN A 24 0.02 13.83 10.15
C GLN A 24 1.17 13.34 9.25
N THR A 25 2.42 13.42 9.72
CA THR A 25 3.59 12.86 9.03
C THR A 25 3.47 11.35 8.86
N ALA A 26 3.07 10.62 9.91
CA ALA A 26 2.85 9.17 9.84
C ALA A 26 1.74 8.79 8.84
N GLY A 27 0.67 9.59 8.75
CA GLY A 27 -0.36 9.44 7.73
C GLY A 27 0.20 9.61 6.31
N ARG A 28 0.96 10.69 6.07
CA ARG A 28 1.59 10.95 4.76
C ARG A 28 2.56 9.85 4.35
N MET A 29 3.31 9.28 5.31
CA MET A 29 4.22 8.16 5.04
C MET A 29 3.48 6.92 4.52
N ARG A 30 2.28 6.62 5.01
CA ARG A 30 1.49 5.47 4.53
C ARG A 30 1.07 5.63 3.07
N GLY A 31 0.58 6.82 2.70
CA GLY A 31 0.24 7.13 1.31
C GLY A 31 1.47 7.07 0.39
N LEU A 32 2.58 7.66 0.83
CA LEU A 32 3.84 7.65 0.06
C LEU A 32 4.42 6.24 -0.09
N ASN A 33 4.30 5.38 0.92
CA ASN A 33 4.77 4.00 0.84
C ASN A 33 3.95 3.18 -0.16
N LEU A 34 2.63 3.39 -0.25
CA LEU A 34 1.82 2.79 -1.31
C LEU A 34 2.23 3.29 -2.70
N LEU A 35 2.52 4.59 -2.86
CA LEU A 35 3.01 5.12 -4.13
C LEU A 35 4.36 4.51 -4.52
N ARG A 36 5.31 4.44 -3.58
CA ARG A 36 6.62 3.82 -3.79
C ARG A 36 6.48 2.36 -4.21
N GLY A 37 5.66 1.59 -3.49
CA GLY A 37 5.34 0.21 -3.84
C GLY A 37 4.72 0.10 -5.23
N GLY A 38 3.74 0.96 -5.53
CA GLY A 38 3.09 1.03 -6.84
C GLY A 38 4.09 1.26 -7.97
N VAL A 39 4.98 2.25 -7.84
CA VAL A 39 6.02 2.53 -8.87
C VAL A 39 6.95 1.34 -9.03
N THR A 40 7.34 0.67 -7.95
CA THR A 40 8.13 -0.56 -8.02
C THR A 40 7.40 -1.65 -8.82
N TYR A 41 6.11 -1.85 -8.56
CA TYR A 41 5.30 -2.79 -9.35
C TYR A 41 5.14 -2.35 -10.81
N LEU A 42 5.03 -1.06 -11.10
CA LEU A 42 5.03 -0.55 -12.49
C LEU A 42 6.32 -0.93 -13.22
N LEU A 43 7.47 -0.72 -12.58
CA LEU A 43 8.77 -1.07 -13.18
C LEU A 43 8.85 -2.58 -13.48
N ILE A 44 8.40 -3.43 -12.54
CA ILE A 44 8.33 -4.88 -12.74
C ILE A 44 7.38 -5.23 -13.90
N GLY A 45 6.20 -4.60 -13.94
CA GLY A 45 5.20 -4.83 -14.98
C GLY A 45 5.71 -4.43 -16.37
N VAL A 46 6.36 -3.27 -16.50
CA VAL A 46 7.00 -2.83 -17.75
C VAL A 46 8.09 -3.80 -18.19
N ALA A 47 8.99 -4.18 -17.28
CA ALA A 47 10.05 -5.14 -17.59
C ALA A 47 9.48 -6.49 -18.07
N LEU A 48 8.44 -7.01 -17.41
CA LEU A 48 7.75 -8.23 -17.83
C LEU A 48 7.06 -8.07 -19.20
N GLY A 49 6.46 -6.91 -19.47
CA GLY A 49 5.85 -6.61 -20.76
C GLY A 49 6.86 -6.59 -21.91
N VAL A 50 8.02 -5.96 -21.70
CA VAL A 50 9.13 -5.95 -22.65
C VAL A 50 9.66 -7.37 -22.89
N PHE A 51 9.84 -8.15 -21.82
CA PHE A 51 10.27 -9.55 -21.93
C PHE A 51 9.31 -10.38 -22.80
N MET A 52 8.00 -10.31 -22.53
CA MET A 52 6.99 -11.04 -23.33
C MET A 52 6.96 -10.58 -24.79
N GLY A 53 7.09 -9.27 -25.03
CA GLY A 53 7.14 -8.72 -26.38
C GLY A 53 8.37 -9.18 -27.16
N ALA A 54 9.53 -9.25 -26.51
CA ALA A 54 10.78 -9.68 -27.12
C ALA A 54 10.84 -11.20 -27.35
N SER A 55 10.30 -12.01 -26.44
CA SER A 55 10.30 -13.48 -26.55
C SER A 55 9.16 -14.03 -27.41
N GLY A 56 8.08 -13.27 -27.58
CA GLY A 56 6.82 -13.75 -28.16
C GLY A 56 6.00 -14.65 -27.23
N ASP A 57 6.56 -15.06 -26.08
CA ASP A 57 5.84 -15.85 -25.07
C ASP A 57 5.00 -14.94 -24.18
N HIS A 58 3.68 -15.14 -24.23
CA HIS A 58 2.70 -14.38 -23.46
C HIS A 58 2.07 -15.21 -22.34
N SER A 59 2.69 -16.32 -21.95
CA SER A 59 2.25 -17.17 -20.83
C SER A 59 2.01 -16.37 -19.54
N LEU A 60 2.86 -15.38 -19.26
CA LEU A 60 2.79 -14.52 -18.07
C LEU A 60 1.90 -13.27 -18.23
N ARG A 61 1.07 -13.19 -19.29
CA ARG A 61 0.20 -12.02 -19.53
C ARG A 61 -0.70 -11.71 -18.34
N SER A 62 -1.24 -12.74 -17.67
CA SER A 62 -2.08 -12.55 -16.49
C SER A 62 -1.30 -11.94 -15.32
N VAL A 63 -0.06 -12.36 -15.09
CA VAL A 63 0.81 -11.78 -14.05
C VAL A 63 1.10 -10.30 -14.38
N HIS A 64 1.46 -10.01 -15.63
CA HIS A 64 1.70 -8.65 -16.10
C HIS A 64 0.49 -7.72 -15.87
N THR A 65 -0.72 -8.15 -16.22
CA THR A 65 -1.93 -7.34 -16.04
C THR A 65 -2.24 -7.10 -14.57
N HIS A 66 -2.06 -8.09 -13.70
CA HIS A 66 -2.32 -7.93 -12.27
C HIS A 66 -1.29 -7.02 -11.59
N ILE A 67 -0.01 -7.13 -11.93
CA ILE A 67 1.04 -6.24 -11.41
C ILE A 67 0.75 -4.78 -11.80
N ASN A 68 0.34 -4.52 -13.04
CA ASN A 68 0.06 -3.16 -13.50
C ASN A 68 -1.26 -2.61 -12.94
N LEU A 69 -2.32 -3.42 -12.87
CA LEU A 69 -3.62 -2.93 -12.38
C LEU A 69 -3.69 -2.94 -10.85
N PHE A 70 -3.48 -4.09 -10.20
CA PHE A 70 -3.64 -4.24 -8.76
C PHE A 70 -2.42 -3.73 -7.97
N GLY A 71 -1.22 -3.84 -8.56
CA GLY A 71 -0.01 -3.21 -8.04
C GLY A 71 0.01 -1.72 -8.36
N TRP A 72 0.37 -1.34 -9.58
CA TRP A 72 0.58 0.07 -9.90
C TRP A 72 -0.69 0.93 -9.78
N ALA A 73 -1.72 0.68 -10.59
CA ALA A 73 -2.85 1.61 -10.70
C ALA A 73 -3.65 1.71 -9.38
N SER A 74 -4.01 0.58 -8.79
CA SER A 74 -4.76 0.54 -7.53
C SER A 74 -3.96 1.09 -6.36
N MET A 75 -2.69 0.70 -6.17
CA MET A 75 -1.87 1.26 -5.08
C MET A 75 -1.58 2.74 -5.30
N GLY A 76 -1.39 3.15 -6.56
CA GLY A 76 -1.26 4.54 -6.97
C GLY A 76 -2.45 5.36 -6.49
N LEU A 77 -3.66 4.95 -6.87
CA LEU A 77 -4.90 5.61 -6.50
C LEU A 77 -5.12 5.62 -4.98
N MET A 78 -4.97 4.48 -4.31
CA MET A 78 -5.16 4.39 -2.85
C MET A 78 -4.10 5.19 -2.08
N GLY A 79 -2.86 5.24 -2.59
CA GLY A 79 -1.77 6.05 -2.04
C GLY A 79 -2.09 7.53 -2.13
N VAL A 80 -2.56 8.01 -3.29
CA VAL A 80 -3.05 9.39 -3.45
C VAL A 80 -4.23 9.67 -2.52
N ILE A 81 -5.19 8.76 -2.40
CA ILE A 81 -6.33 8.92 -1.49
C ILE A 81 -5.85 9.11 -0.05
N TYR A 82 -4.87 8.34 0.42
CA TYR A 82 -4.29 8.53 1.75
C TYR A 82 -3.48 9.82 1.90
N LEU A 83 -2.91 10.37 0.84
CA LEU A 83 -2.25 11.68 0.88
C LEU A 83 -3.26 12.84 0.94
N VAL A 84 -4.38 12.72 0.22
CA VAL A 84 -5.41 13.76 0.12
C VAL A 84 -6.37 13.74 1.31
N LEU A 85 -6.66 12.57 1.87
CA LEU A 85 -7.59 12.37 2.99
C LEU A 85 -6.83 11.89 4.24
N PRO A 86 -6.21 12.80 5.02
CA PRO A 86 -5.39 12.43 6.18
C PRO A 86 -6.19 11.72 7.27
N ASN A 87 -7.49 12.00 7.41
CA ASN A 87 -8.40 11.27 8.29
C ASN A 87 -8.42 9.75 8.02
N LEU A 88 -8.28 9.33 6.77
CA LEU A 88 -8.17 7.92 6.41
C LEU A 88 -6.80 7.36 6.74
N ALA A 89 -5.76 8.13 6.42
CA ALA A 89 -4.37 7.70 6.54
C ALA A 89 -3.92 7.53 7.99
N LEU A 90 -4.58 8.18 8.95
CA LEU A 90 -4.24 8.09 10.38
C LEU A 90 -4.80 6.85 11.07
N THR A 91 -5.79 6.17 10.48
CA THR A 91 -6.44 5.01 11.12
C THR A 91 -5.50 3.79 11.20
N ARG A 92 -5.73 2.89 12.17
CA ARG A 92 -5.01 1.61 12.24
C ARG A 92 -5.28 0.72 11.01
N LEU A 93 -6.46 0.88 10.41
CA LEU A 93 -6.87 0.18 9.19
C LEU A 93 -6.01 0.56 7.99
N ALA A 94 -5.57 1.82 7.87
CA ALA A 94 -4.66 2.22 6.80
C ALA A 94 -3.30 1.50 6.88
N GLY A 95 -2.78 1.31 8.09
CA GLY A 95 -1.57 0.51 8.31
C GLY A 95 -1.77 -0.96 7.96
N ALA A 96 -2.87 -1.57 8.42
CA ALA A 96 -3.21 -2.95 8.10
C ALA A 96 -3.40 -3.17 6.60
N HIS A 97 -4.15 -2.29 5.93
CA HIS A 97 -4.32 -2.28 4.47
C HIS A 97 -2.98 -2.31 3.75
N MET A 98 -2.05 -1.40 4.10
CA MET A 98 -0.77 -1.30 3.42
C MET A 98 0.05 -2.59 3.51
N VAL A 99 0.12 -3.21 4.69
CA VAL A 99 0.87 -4.47 4.90
C VAL A 99 0.20 -5.62 4.16
N LEU A 100 -1.12 -5.77 4.32
CA LEU A 100 -1.88 -6.83 3.66
C LEU A 100 -1.79 -6.71 2.14
N HIS A 101 -1.85 -5.50 1.59
CA HIS A 101 -1.82 -5.30 0.14
C HIS A 101 -0.48 -5.75 -0.47
N HIS A 102 0.65 -5.37 0.13
CA HIS A 102 1.96 -5.82 -0.34
C HIS A 102 2.15 -7.33 -0.19
N ALA A 103 1.80 -7.88 0.98
CA ALA A 103 1.95 -9.32 1.24
C ALA A 103 1.05 -10.17 0.34
N GLY A 104 -0.20 -9.75 0.17
CA GLY A 104 -1.18 -10.40 -0.70
C GLY A 104 -0.77 -10.34 -2.16
N LEU A 105 -0.38 -9.16 -2.67
CA LEU A 105 0.06 -9.01 -4.04
C LEU A 105 1.32 -9.82 -4.34
N ALA A 106 2.35 -9.75 -3.49
CA ALA A 106 3.58 -10.53 -3.70
C ALA A 106 3.30 -12.04 -3.73
N SER A 107 2.54 -12.54 -2.75
CA SER A 107 2.17 -13.97 -2.68
C SER A 107 1.31 -14.40 -3.87
N MET A 108 0.34 -13.57 -4.28
CA MET A 108 -0.53 -13.84 -5.42
C MET A 108 0.25 -13.90 -6.73
N MET A 109 1.21 -13.01 -6.95
CA MET A 109 2.02 -13.00 -8.18
C MET A 109 3.00 -14.16 -8.24
N LEU A 110 3.65 -14.51 -7.13
CA LEU A 110 4.51 -15.68 -7.06
C LEU A 110 3.72 -16.99 -7.27
N GLY A 111 2.55 -17.12 -6.63
CA GLY A 111 1.66 -18.26 -6.82
C GLY A 111 1.14 -18.37 -8.25
N LEU A 112 0.72 -17.25 -8.86
CA LEU A 112 0.21 -17.23 -10.23
C LEU A 112 1.30 -17.58 -11.25
N ALA A 113 2.49 -16.99 -11.12
CA ALA A 113 3.62 -17.31 -11.98
C ALA A 113 4.03 -18.78 -11.84
N GLY A 114 4.12 -19.28 -10.60
CA GLY A 114 4.42 -20.69 -10.32
C GLY A 114 3.39 -21.63 -10.95
N LYS A 115 2.10 -21.30 -10.84
CA LYS A 115 1.01 -22.09 -11.44
C LYS A 115 1.15 -22.17 -12.96
N LEU A 116 1.42 -21.03 -13.61
CA LEU A 116 1.58 -20.95 -15.06
C LEU A 116 2.81 -21.75 -15.57
N HIS A 117 3.82 -21.93 -14.71
CA HIS A 117 5.00 -22.75 -14.99
C HIS A 117 4.92 -24.18 -14.44
N GLY A 118 3.78 -24.61 -13.89
CA GLY A 118 3.59 -25.98 -13.39
C GLY A 118 4.33 -26.31 -12.09
N VAL A 119 4.71 -25.30 -11.29
CA VAL A 119 5.41 -25.49 -10.01
C VAL A 119 4.48 -26.16 -8.99
N ALA A 120 4.94 -27.27 -8.40
CA ALA A 120 4.22 -27.96 -7.34
C ALA A 120 3.99 -27.05 -6.12
N GLY A 121 2.76 -27.01 -5.62
CA GLY A 121 2.38 -26.17 -4.47
C GLY A 121 2.06 -24.71 -4.80
N ALA A 122 2.06 -24.31 -6.08
CA ALA A 122 1.71 -22.94 -6.48
C ALA A 122 0.23 -22.59 -6.26
N ASP A 123 -0.69 -23.56 -6.42
CA ASP A 123 -2.13 -23.35 -6.25
C ASP A 123 -2.52 -22.91 -4.82
N PRO A 124 -2.07 -23.58 -3.75
CA PRO A 124 -2.29 -23.11 -2.38
C PRO A 124 -1.73 -21.70 -2.12
N LEU A 125 -0.52 -21.42 -2.61
CA LEU A 125 0.10 -20.09 -2.45
C LEU A 125 -0.72 -19.01 -3.15
N LEU A 126 -1.18 -19.28 -4.38
CA LEU A 126 -2.05 -18.39 -5.13
C LEU A 126 -3.36 -18.16 -4.38
N GLY A 127 -3.99 -19.21 -3.85
CA GLY A 127 -5.25 -19.11 -3.09
C GLY A 127 -5.11 -18.25 -1.82
N VAL A 128 -4.07 -18.49 -1.03
CA VAL A 128 -3.79 -17.69 0.18
C VAL A 128 -3.45 -16.25 -0.17
N GLY A 129 -2.56 -16.03 -1.15
CA GLY A 129 -2.18 -14.69 -1.60
C GLY A 129 -3.37 -13.88 -2.11
N SER A 130 -4.23 -14.50 -2.92
CA SER A 130 -5.45 -13.87 -3.44
C SER A 130 -6.43 -13.51 -2.32
N SER A 131 -6.56 -14.36 -1.30
CA SER A 131 -7.42 -14.12 -0.14
C SER A 131 -6.92 -12.95 0.71
N ILE A 132 -5.61 -12.85 0.92
CA ILE A 132 -4.99 -11.71 1.63
C ILE A 132 -5.18 -10.42 0.82
N ALA A 133 -4.98 -10.48 -0.50
CA ALA A 133 -5.21 -9.33 -1.39
C ALA A 133 -6.67 -8.85 -1.35
N ALA A 134 -7.63 -9.77 -1.39
CA ALA A 134 -9.06 -9.44 -1.24
C ALA A 134 -9.37 -8.82 0.12
N LEU A 135 -8.80 -9.36 1.20
CA LEU A 135 -8.94 -8.79 2.54
C LEU A 135 -8.36 -7.36 2.61
N ALA A 136 -7.21 -7.10 1.98
CA ALA A 136 -6.61 -5.78 1.93
C ALA A 136 -7.57 -4.75 1.31
N ILE A 137 -8.19 -5.09 0.17
CA ILE A 137 -9.20 -4.24 -0.47
C ILE A 137 -10.41 -4.06 0.43
N GLY A 138 -10.89 -5.11 1.10
CA GLY A 138 -12.00 -5.02 2.05
C GLY A 138 -11.69 -4.05 3.20
N VAL A 139 -10.47 -4.10 3.75
CA VAL A 139 -10.01 -3.18 4.80
C VAL A 139 -9.96 -1.74 4.28
N PHE A 140 -9.43 -1.51 3.07
CA PHE A 140 -9.42 -0.19 2.45
C PHE A 140 -10.84 0.35 2.25
N ALA A 141 -11.71 -0.45 1.63
CA ALA A 141 -13.09 -0.09 1.36
C ALA A 141 -13.84 0.26 2.65
N PHE A 142 -13.73 -0.58 3.68
CA PHE A 142 -14.32 -0.29 4.97
C PHE A 142 -13.78 1.00 5.60
N ASN A 143 -12.46 1.23 5.55
CA ASN A 143 -11.85 2.45 6.07
C ASN A 143 -12.38 3.70 5.35
N LEU A 144 -12.42 3.66 4.02
CA LEU A 144 -12.90 4.74 3.18
C LEU A 144 -14.40 5.02 3.41
N LEU A 145 -15.25 3.99 3.39
CA LEU A 145 -16.70 4.15 3.56
C LEU A 145 -17.07 4.63 4.97
N ARG A 146 -16.33 4.21 6.00
CA ARG A 146 -16.65 4.57 7.39
C ARG A 146 -16.14 5.95 7.79
N TYR A 147 -14.96 6.34 7.30
CA TYR A 147 -14.22 7.52 7.76
C TYR A 147 -14.00 8.59 6.69
N GLY A 148 -14.24 8.29 5.42
CA GLY A 148 -14.06 9.20 4.29
C GLY A 148 -15.07 10.33 4.31
N ARG A 149 -14.65 11.48 4.83
CA ARG A 149 -15.40 12.73 4.81
C ARG A 149 -14.45 13.85 4.39
N VAL A 150 -14.95 14.75 3.55
CA VAL A 150 -14.30 16.03 3.23
C VAL A 150 -14.86 17.03 4.23
N SER A 151 -14.00 17.56 5.09
CA SER A 151 -14.33 18.57 6.11
C SER A 151 -14.00 19.97 5.61
#